data_AF-X1RB76-F1
#
_entry.id   AF-X1RB76-F1
#
_cell.length_a   1.000
_cell.length_b   1.000
_cell.length_c   1.000
_cell.angle_alpha   90.00
_cell.angle_beta   90.00
_cell.angle_gamma   90.00
#
_symmetry.space_group_name_H-M   'P 1'
#
loop_
_entity.id
_entity.type
_entity.pdbx_description
1 polymer ?
#
loop_
_entity_poly.entity_id
_entity_poly.type
_entity_poly.pdbx_seq_one_letter_code
_entity_poly.pdbx_strand_id
1 'polypeptide(L)' 'MEKTGDIYIRTGRRRKRYEFLLLENQRARLERLAKDQGRSLPDLITEGISIVLVAYEDLHPEWEGKEEPTE' A
#
# COMPACT_ATOMS: atom_id res chain seq x y z
N MET A 1 5.90 9.00 18.87
CA MET A 1 4.42 8.83 18.89
C MET A 1 4.00 8.37 17.52
N GLU A 2 3.40 7.19 17.41
CA GLU A 2 2.88 6.66 16.15
C GLU A 2 1.68 7.50 15.68
N LYS A 3 1.66 7.90 14.40
CA LYS A 3 0.52 8.55 13.77
C LYS A 3 -0.04 7.61 12.72
N THR A 4 -1.32 7.31 12.82
CA THR A 4 -2.07 6.52 11.84
C THR A 4 -2.37 7.35 10.59
N GLY A 5 -2.40 6.68 9.44
CA GLY A 5 -2.92 7.20 8.19
C GLY A 5 -3.84 6.17 7.54
N ASP A 6 -4.68 6.62 6.62
CA ASP A 6 -5.55 5.74 5.83
C ASP A 6 -4.94 5.48 4.47
N ILE A 7 -4.90 4.21 4.06
CA ILE A 7 -4.64 3.82 2.67
C ILE A 7 -5.89 3.17 2.07
N TYR A 8 -6.00 3.31 0.76
CA TYR A 8 -7.04 2.67 -0.01
C TYR A 8 -6.39 1.67 -0.95
N ILE A 9 -6.37 0.41 -0.55
CA ILE A 9 -5.91 -0.66 -1.42
C ILE A 9 -7.11 -1.08 -2.28
N ARG A 10 -6.88 -1.18 -3.59
CA ARG A 10 -7.85 -1.73 -4.53
C ARG A 10 -7.49 -3.19 -4.79
N THR A 11 -8.25 -4.11 -4.21
CA THR A 11 -8.21 -5.53 -4.58
C THR A 11 -9.43 -5.82 -5.47
N GLY A 12 -9.20 -5.99 -6.78
CA GLY A 12 -10.26 -6.17 -7.78
C GLY A 12 -11.31 -5.04 -7.82
N ARG A 13 -12.60 -5.38 -7.66
CA ARG A 13 -13.74 -4.45 -7.80
C ARG A 13 -14.10 -3.67 -6.52
N ARG A 14 -13.45 -3.93 -5.39
CA ARG A 14 -13.79 -3.29 -4.11
C ARG A 14 -12.66 -2.38 -3.64
N ARG A 15 -13.05 -1.26 -3.02
CA ARG A 15 -12.14 -0.35 -2.31
C ARG A 15 -12.31 -0.63 -0.82
N LYS A 16 -11.24 -1.08 -0.16
CA LYS A 16 -11.19 -1.24 1.30
C LYS A 16 -10.26 -0.18 1.89
N ARG A 17 -10.66 0.38 3.04
CA ARG A 17 -9.86 1.34 3.81
C ARG A 17 -9.12 0.57 4.89
N TYR A 18 -7.81 0.77 4.97
CA TYR A 18 -6.97 0.17 6.00
C TYR A 18 -6.23 1.29 6.76
N GLU A 19 -6.17 1.15 8.08
CA GLU A 19 -5.25 1.94 8.90
C GLU A 19 -3.87 1.28 8.83
N PHE A 20 -2.82 2.09 8.74
CA PHE A 20 -1.45 1.60 8.78
C PHE A 20 -0.62 2.36 9.81
N LEU A 21 0.37 1.65 10.36
CA LEU A 21 1.39 2.19 11.25
C LEU A 21 2.73 2.15 10.51
N LEU A 22 3.43 3.28 10.49
CA LEU A 22 4.80 3.36 10.00
C LEU A 22 5.76 3.61 11.15
N LEU A 23 6.91 2.96 11.10
CA LEU A 23 8.04 3.36 11.94
C LEU A 23 8.41 4.81 11.64
N GLU A 24 8.82 5.55 12.67
CA GLU A 24 9.05 7.00 12.58
C GLU A 24 10.10 7.37 11.51
N ASN A 25 11.16 6.58 11.40
CA ASN A 25 12.21 6.77 10.39
C ASN A 25 11.70 6.52 8.95
N GLN A 26 10.83 5.53 8.76
CA GLN A 26 10.20 5.21 7.47
C GLN A 26 9.22 6.31 7.08
N ARG A 27 8.41 6.78 8.03
CA ARG A 27 7.48 7.90 7.83
C ARG A 27 8.21 9.16 7.38
N ALA A 28 9.27 9.57 8.08
CA ALA A 28 10.05 10.75 7.70
C ALA A 28 10.69 10.62 6.30
N ARG A 29 11.12 9.41 5.93
CA ARG A 29 11.67 9.15 4.59
C ARG A 29 10.59 9.24 3.50
N LEU A 30 9.42 8.65 3.75
CA LEU A 30 8.30 8.67 2.80
C LEU A 30 7.65 10.04 2.69
N GLU A 31 7.55 10.81 3.78
CA GLU A 31 7.04 12.19 3.75
C GLU A 31 7.94 13.11 2.91
N ARG A 32 9.27 12.98 3.04
CA ARG A 32 10.22 13.70 2.18
C ARG A 32 10.05 13.31 0.72
N LEU A 33 10.02 12.01 0.44
CA LEU A 33 9.85 11.51 -0.93
C LEU A 33 8.52 11.98 -1.56
N ALA A 34 7.43 11.94 -0.79
CA ALA A 34 6.12 12.41 -1.25
C ALA A 34 6.16 13.91 -1.56
N LYS A 35 6.78 14.71 -0.69
CA LYS A 35 6.96 16.15 -0.91
C LYS A 35 7.79 16.44 -2.15
N ASP A 36 8.90 15.74 -2.35
CA ASP A 36 9.80 15.92 -3.50
C ASP A 36 9.09 15.58 -4.82
N GLN A 37 8.11 14.67 -4.79
CA GLN A 37 7.28 14.32 -5.95
C GLN A 37 5.99 15.15 -6.08
N GLY A 38 5.71 16.09 -5.17
CA GLY A 38 4.47 16.86 -5.17
C GLY A 38 3.21 16.01 -4.91
N ARG A 39 3.35 14.92 -4.16
CA ARG A 39 2.28 13.93 -3.91
C ARG A 39 1.92 13.86 -2.43
N SER A 40 0.75 13.29 -2.14
CA SER A 40 0.36 12.97 -0.76
C SER A 40 1.06 11.69 -0.28
N LEU A 41 1.35 11.61 1.02
CA LEU A 41 1.91 10.40 1.63
C LEU A 41 1.01 9.16 1.39
N PRO A 42 -0.33 9.22 1.54
CA PRO A 42 -1.21 8.10 1.21
C PRO A 42 -1.11 7.63 -0.24
N ASP A 43 -0.99 8.54 -1.22
CA ASP A 43 -0.88 8.16 -2.63
C ASP A 43 0.43 7.43 -2.92
N LEU A 44 1.53 7.89 -2.31
CA LEU A 44 2.84 7.26 -2.43
C LEU A 44 2.83 5.85 -1.82
N ILE A 45 2.20 5.68 -0.66
CA ILE A 45 2.08 4.37 0.00
C ILE A 45 1.17 3.43 -0.80
N THR A 46 0.05 3.94 -1.32
CA THR A 46 -0.89 3.15 -2.12
C THR A 46 -0.21 2.62 -3.39
N GLU A 47 0.59 3.43 -4.08
CA GLU A 47 1.39 2.98 -5.22
C GLU A 47 2.42 1.93 -4.81
N GLY A 48 3.18 2.18 -3.72
CA GLY A 48 4.18 1.23 -3.23
C GLY A 48 3.60 -0.15 -2.93
N ILE A 49 2.44 -0.19 -2.27
CA ILE A 49 1.72 -1.45 -1.99
C ILE A 49 1.23 -2.10 -3.29
N SER A 50 0.75 -1.32 -4.25
CA SER A 50 0.30 -1.86 -5.55
C SER A 50 1.46 -2.53 -6.31
N ILE A 51 2.65 -1.93 -6.29
CA ILE A 51 3.86 -2.52 -6.90
C ILE A 51 4.24 -3.83 -6.20
N VAL A 52 4.21 -3.85 -4.86
CA VAL A 52 4.51 -5.07 -4.09
C VAL A 52 3.50 -6.16 -4.38
N LEU A 53 2.21 -5.83 -4.47
CA LEU A 53 1.14 -6.79 -4.77
C LEU A 53 1.35 -7.44 -6.15
N VAL A 54 1.58 -6.63 -7.19
CA VAL A 54 1.86 -7.14 -8.55
C VAL A 54 3.11 -8.01 -8.56
N ALA A 55 4.21 -7.56 -7.94
CA ALA A 55 5.43 -8.35 -7.87
C ALA A 55 5.25 -9.67 -7.08
N TYR A 56 4.36 -9.67 -6.09
CA TYR A 56 4.03 -10.87 -5.32
C TYR A 56 3.15 -11.84 -6.14
N GLU A 57 2.19 -11.33 -6.90
CA GLU A 57 1.39 -12.11 -7.86
C GLU A 57 2.27 -12.73 -8.96
N ASP A 58 3.29 -12.02 -9.45
CA ASP A 58 4.26 -12.55 -10.43
C ASP A 58 5.06 -13.75 -9.88
N LEU A 59 5.33 -13.77 -8.58
CA LEU A 59 5.99 -14.88 -7.89
C LEU A 59 5.05 -16.06 -7.62
N HIS A 60 3.75 -15.81 -7.65
CA HIS A 60 2.68 -16.75 -7.33
C HIS A 60 1.60 -16.81 -8.44
N PRO A 61 1.98 -17.19 -9.68
CA PRO A 61 1.05 -17.25 -10.79
C PRO A 61 -0.14 -18.20 -10.54
N GLU A 62 -0.01 -19.12 -9.58
CA GLU A 62 -1.08 -20.02 -9.16
C GLU A 62 -2.28 -19.34 -8.48
N TRP A 63 -2.17 -18.06 -8.12
CA TRP A 63 -3.26 -17.27 -7.52
C TRP A 63 -4.08 -16.48 -8.55
N GLU A 64 -3.63 -16.41 -9.80
CA GLU A 64 -4.34 -15.71 -10.85
C GLU A 64 -5.74 -16.33 -11.05
N GLY A 65 -6.78 -15.55 -10.73
CA GLY A 65 -8.18 -15.97 -10.86
C GLY A 65 -8.75 -16.82 -9.72
N LYS A 66 -7.99 -17.06 -8.63
CA LYS A 66 -8.54 -17.65 -7.40
C LYS A 66 -8.97 -16.52 -6.46
N GLU A 67 -10.20 -16.59 -5.94
CA GLU A 67 -10.63 -15.65 -4.89
C GLU A 67 -9.67 -15.76 -3.69
N GLU A 68 -9.23 -14.61 -3.15
CA GLU A 68 -8.42 -14.58 -1.93
C GLU A 68 -9.10 -15.43 -0.84
N PRO A 69 -8.36 -16.33 -0.16
CA PRO A 69 -8.90 -17.04 0.98
C PRO A 69 -9.38 -16.00 2.00
N THR A 70 -10.65 -16.11 2.37
CA THR A 70 -11.26 -15.20 3.34
C THR A 70 -10.81 -15.64 4.73
N GLU A 71 -9.79 -14.99 5.27
CA GLU A 71 -9.54 -14.92 6.73
C GLU A 71 -10.10 -13.61 7.30
#